data_AF-A0A352EUY4-F1
#
_entry.id   AF-A0A352EUY4-F1
#
_cell.length_a   1.000
_cell.length_b   1.000
_cell.length_c   1.000
_cell.angle_alpha   90.00
_cell.angle_beta   90.00
_cell.angle_gamma   90.00
#
_symmetry.space_group_name_H-M   'P 1'
#
loop_
_entity.id
_entity.type
_entity.pdbx_description
1 polymer ?
#
loop_
_entity_poly.entity_id
_entity_poly.type
_entity_poly.pdbx_seq_one_letter_code
_entity_poly.pdbx_strand_id
1 'polypeptide(L)'
;MTIRMWKSQTLGLLLLLALSVVVLAAAEARAQVSSKQARKALTRIAGFELTSGAVRVKTITPGTPAEVTADIRNVFKFEQDERGRWRIAEIRTAQDRWESIDLAVGAARASLATGECNAPDPPFKGSAAIDPSVKRARCLVGALTGIDVPSDAVRIQEVDPMPLPLASRASAVVVAWIRVTAHLVNEGKGWQVSELRTGNRDWFKLQPLIAALNERKAAQARSDMETMSQALERYRRERGFYVVSDSQAVLIDHLNPRYLAKIIRVDPWSHPYKYDGQRDSFTLHSSGPDGKDLTGDDIQLSGPNVR
;
A
#
# COMPACT_ATOMS: atom_id res chain seq x y z
N MET A 1 -78.52 39.29 -5.36
CA MET A 1 -77.21 39.81 -5.77
C MET A 1 -76.16 38.96 -5.06
N THR A 2 -75.75 37.85 -5.65
CA THR A 2 -74.92 36.82 -5.01
C THR A 2 -74.05 36.17 -6.07
N ILE A 3 -72.77 36.56 -6.13
CA ILE A 3 -71.81 36.11 -7.14
C ILE A 3 -70.54 35.63 -6.43
N ARG A 4 -70.19 34.37 -6.73
CA ARG A 4 -68.85 33.73 -6.76
C ARG A 4 -67.98 33.76 -5.49
N MET A 5 -67.96 32.62 -4.79
CA MET A 5 -66.82 32.16 -3.99
C MET A 5 -66.64 30.65 -4.19
N TRP A 6 -66.10 30.20 -5.34
CA TRP A 6 -65.79 28.77 -5.52
C TRP A 6 -64.71 28.48 -6.58
N LYS A 7 -63.63 29.26 -6.62
CA LYS A 7 -62.48 28.99 -7.52
C LYS A 7 -61.08 29.09 -6.87
N SER A 8 -60.96 29.42 -5.58
CA SER A 8 -59.64 29.68 -4.98
C SER A 8 -58.99 28.50 -4.26
N GLN A 9 -59.71 27.41 -3.96
CA GLN A 9 -59.16 26.33 -3.13
C GLN A 9 -58.50 25.18 -3.90
N THR A 10 -58.81 25.00 -5.19
CA THR A 10 -58.21 23.92 -6.00
C THR A 10 -56.81 24.26 -6.51
N LEU A 11 -56.48 25.56 -6.67
CA LEU A 11 -55.17 25.99 -7.18
C LEU A 11 -54.04 25.82 -6.14
N GLY A 12 -54.32 26.04 -4.86
CA GLY A 12 -53.33 25.92 -3.78
C GLY A 12 -52.88 24.48 -3.51
N LEU A 13 -53.81 23.52 -3.61
CA LEU A 13 -53.52 22.09 -3.40
C LEU A 13 -52.66 21.51 -4.53
N LEU A 14 -52.89 21.92 -5.77
CA LEU A 14 -52.09 21.54 -6.93
C LEU A 14 -50.67 22.11 -6.88
N LEU A 15 -50.49 23.33 -6.37
CA LEU A 15 -49.16 23.95 -6.21
C LEU A 15 -48.34 23.27 -5.10
N LEU A 16 -48.97 22.88 -3.99
CA LEU A 16 -48.33 22.13 -2.90
C LEU A 16 -47.92 20.71 -3.33
N LEU A 17 -48.77 20.01 -4.09
CA LEU A 17 -48.45 18.69 -4.66
C LEU A 17 -47.29 18.75 -5.67
N ALA A 18 -47.28 19.76 -6.55
CA ALA A 18 -46.19 19.97 -7.50
C ALA A 18 -44.85 20.29 -6.79
N LEU A 19 -44.87 21.06 -5.69
CA LEU A 19 -43.66 21.34 -4.90
C LEU A 19 -43.14 20.09 -4.18
N SER A 20 -44.03 19.22 -3.66
CA SER A 20 -43.61 17.95 -3.04
C SER A 20 -42.99 16.96 -4.02
N VAL A 21 -43.43 16.93 -5.29
CA VAL A 21 -42.84 16.05 -6.32
C VAL A 21 -41.43 16.53 -6.73
N VAL A 22 -41.18 17.84 -6.74
CA VAL A 22 -39.84 18.40 -7.05
C VAL A 22 -38.84 18.19 -5.90
N VAL A 23 -39.29 18.22 -4.64
CA VAL A 23 -38.41 17.97 -3.47
C VAL A 23 -38.10 16.48 -3.32
N LEU A 24 -38.99 15.56 -3.71
CA LEU A 24 -38.74 14.12 -3.70
C LEU A 24 -37.85 13.63 -4.87
N ALA A 25 -37.74 14.39 -5.97
CA ALA A 25 -36.84 14.05 -7.09
C ALA A 25 -35.38 14.49 -6.87
N ALA A 26 -35.08 15.25 -5.82
CA ALA A 26 -33.71 15.67 -5.46
C ALA A 26 -32.99 14.67 -4.53
N ALA A 27 -33.69 13.64 -4.05
CA ALA A 27 -33.11 12.57 -3.26
C ALA A 27 -32.61 11.45 -4.18
N GLU A 28 -31.30 11.19 -4.12
CA GLU A 28 -30.58 10.13 -4.85
C GLU A 28 -30.18 10.40 -6.31
N ALA A 29 -29.67 11.59 -6.59
CA ALA A 29 -28.56 11.67 -7.55
C ALA A 29 -27.35 10.95 -6.93
N ARG A 30 -27.34 9.60 -6.96
CA ARG A 30 -26.20 8.78 -6.55
C ARG A 30 -25.03 9.25 -7.40
N ALA A 31 -24.06 9.92 -6.77
CA ALA A 31 -22.90 10.46 -7.44
C ALA A 31 -22.27 9.33 -8.27
N GLN A 32 -22.28 9.43 -9.59
CA GLN A 32 -21.65 8.43 -10.45
C GLN A 32 -20.14 8.61 -10.38
N VAL A 33 -19.39 7.50 -10.39
CA VAL A 33 -17.92 7.57 -10.37
C VAL A 33 -17.42 8.05 -11.74
N SER A 34 -16.72 9.18 -11.76
CA SER A 34 -16.03 9.66 -12.96
C SER A 34 -14.70 8.92 -13.16
N SER A 35 -14.18 8.90 -14.38
CA SER A 35 -12.83 8.36 -14.68
C SER A 35 -11.73 8.99 -13.84
N LYS A 36 -11.84 10.29 -13.55
CA LYS A 36 -10.89 11.01 -12.67
C LYS A 36 -10.97 10.50 -11.23
N GLN A 37 -12.17 10.30 -10.69
CA GLN A 37 -12.37 9.76 -9.34
C GLN A 37 -11.92 8.30 -9.24
N ALA A 38 -12.29 7.47 -10.22
CA ALA A 38 -11.86 6.08 -10.29
C ALA A 38 -10.33 5.95 -10.34
N ARG A 39 -9.67 6.75 -11.20
CA ARG A 39 -8.21 6.82 -11.27
C ARG A 39 -7.62 7.22 -9.91
N LYS A 40 -8.17 8.25 -9.26
CA LYS A 40 -7.70 8.73 -7.95
C LYS A 40 -7.83 7.64 -6.87
N ALA A 41 -8.94 6.91 -6.85
CA ALA A 41 -9.16 5.80 -5.92
C ALA A 41 -8.13 4.68 -6.15
N LEU A 42 -7.93 4.27 -7.41
CA LEU A 42 -6.99 3.22 -7.79
C LEU A 42 -5.52 3.60 -7.55
N THR A 43 -5.15 4.88 -7.70
CA THR A 43 -3.78 5.33 -7.37
C THR A 43 -3.45 5.21 -5.88
N ARG A 44 -4.47 5.09 -5.02
CA ARG A 44 -4.36 5.03 -3.57
C ARG A 44 -4.73 3.67 -2.96
N ILE A 45 -4.84 2.65 -3.80
CA ILE A 45 -5.26 1.32 -3.38
C ILE A 45 -4.27 0.73 -2.37
N ALA A 46 -4.77 0.19 -1.25
CA ALA A 46 -3.96 -0.49 -0.24
C ALA A 46 -2.74 0.32 0.28
N GLY A 47 -2.87 1.64 0.41
CA GLY A 47 -1.78 2.52 0.90
C GLY A 47 -0.71 2.83 -0.16
N PHE A 48 -0.95 2.46 -1.42
CA PHE A 48 -0.05 2.82 -2.51
C PHE A 48 -0.25 4.30 -2.85
N GLU A 49 0.76 4.91 -3.45
CA GLU A 49 0.74 6.28 -3.97
C GLU A 49 1.32 6.26 -5.38
N LEU A 50 0.55 5.68 -6.29
CA LEU A 50 0.96 5.56 -7.68
C LEU A 50 0.78 6.91 -8.39
N THR A 51 1.68 7.21 -9.35
CA THR A 51 1.51 8.38 -10.20
C THR A 51 0.26 8.24 -11.07
N SER A 52 -0.39 9.35 -11.43
CA SER A 52 -1.62 9.29 -12.23
C SER A 52 -1.44 8.61 -13.60
N GLY A 53 -0.23 8.66 -14.16
CA GLY A 53 0.11 7.98 -15.42
C GLY A 53 0.23 6.46 -15.29
N ALA A 54 0.36 5.95 -14.06
CA ALA A 54 0.41 4.52 -13.78
C ALA A 54 -0.97 3.84 -13.87
N VAL A 55 -2.07 4.58 -13.90
CA VAL A 55 -3.42 4.00 -13.91
C VAL A 55 -4.20 4.41 -15.17
N ARG A 56 -4.59 3.42 -15.96
CA ARG A 56 -5.39 3.59 -17.19
C ARG A 56 -6.75 2.94 -17.00
N VAL A 57 -7.75 3.75 -16.63
CA VAL A 57 -9.15 3.31 -16.55
C VAL A 57 -9.65 2.91 -17.94
N LYS A 58 -10.25 1.72 -18.05
CA LYS A 58 -10.80 1.17 -19.30
C LYS A 58 -12.31 1.28 -19.33
N THR A 59 -12.95 0.76 -18.30
CA THR A 59 -14.40 0.63 -18.23
C THR A 59 -14.86 1.01 -16.83
N ILE A 60 -16.00 1.68 -16.77
CA ILE A 60 -16.71 1.99 -15.54
C ILE A 60 -18.15 1.51 -15.73
N THR A 61 -18.57 0.59 -14.88
CA THR A 61 -19.96 0.18 -14.75
C THR A 61 -20.55 0.91 -13.54
N PRO A 62 -21.51 1.82 -13.73
CA PRO A 62 -22.13 2.53 -12.62
C PRO A 62 -22.89 1.56 -11.72
N GLY A 63 -22.83 1.80 -10.40
CA GLY A 63 -23.48 0.94 -9.41
C GLY A 63 -23.07 1.31 -7.98
N THR A 64 -23.58 0.54 -7.02
CA THR A 64 -23.18 0.59 -5.61
C THR A 64 -22.96 -0.84 -5.11
N PRO A 65 -21.74 -1.37 -5.16
CA PRO A 65 -20.50 -0.70 -5.57
C PRO A 65 -20.41 -0.41 -7.09
N ALA A 66 -19.59 0.58 -7.47
CA ALA A 66 -19.26 0.83 -8.86
C ALA A 66 -18.13 -0.10 -9.29
N GLU A 67 -18.28 -0.80 -10.42
CA GLU A 67 -17.24 -1.69 -10.94
C GLU A 67 -16.34 -0.93 -11.93
N VAL A 68 -15.03 -1.01 -11.73
CA VAL A 68 -14.04 -0.33 -12.55
C VAL A 68 -12.98 -1.32 -13.01
N THR A 69 -12.76 -1.40 -14.32
CA THR A 69 -11.62 -2.12 -14.91
C THR A 69 -10.54 -1.12 -15.31
N ALA A 70 -9.30 -1.38 -14.91
CA ALA A 70 -8.16 -0.52 -15.23
C ALA A 70 -6.88 -1.33 -15.44
N ASP A 71 -5.96 -0.81 -16.27
CA ASP A 71 -4.59 -1.30 -16.29
C ASP A 71 -3.73 -0.46 -15.31
N ILE A 72 -3.04 -1.12 -14.40
CA ILE A 72 -2.13 -0.52 -13.42
C ILE A 72 -0.69 -0.88 -13.81
N ARG A 73 0.15 0.12 -14.04
CA ARG A 73 1.59 -0.04 -14.20
C ARG A 73 2.23 -0.08 -12.82
N ASN A 74 3.04 -1.09 -12.58
CA ASN A 74 3.88 -1.14 -11.39
C ASN A 74 5.29 -1.67 -11.70
N VAL A 75 6.19 -1.48 -10.75
CA VAL A 75 7.59 -1.90 -10.78
C VAL A 75 7.81 -2.90 -9.65
N PHE A 76 8.50 -3.97 -9.98
CA PHE A 76 8.77 -5.11 -9.10
C PHE A 76 10.26 -5.36 -9.07
N LYS A 77 10.78 -5.68 -7.90
CA LYS A 77 12.15 -6.15 -7.76
C LYS A 77 12.12 -7.65 -7.56
N PHE A 78 12.85 -8.33 -8.44
CA PHE A 78 13.02 -9.76 -8.44
C PHE A 78 14.40 -10.11 -7.88
N GLU A 79 14.48 -11.25 -7.19
CA GLU A 79 15.75 -11.83 -6.77
C GLU A 79 15.70 -13.35 -6.87
N GLN A 80 16.87 -13.97 -6.93
CA GLN A 80 17.00 -15.41 -6.72
C GLN A 80 17.09 -15.75 -5.24
N ASP A 81 16.36 -16.78 -4.81
CA ASP A 81 16.53 -17.39 -3.50
C ASP A 81 17.83 -18.21 -3.43
N GLU A 82 18.11 -18.81 -2.27
CA GLU A 82 19.32 -19.64 -2.05
C GLU A 82 19.38 -20.88 -2.95
N ARG A 83 18.26 -21.26 -3.56
CA ARG A 83 18.15 -22.38 -4.51
C ARG A 83 18.22 -21.91 -5.96
N GLY A 84 18.52 -20.63 -6.20
CA GLY A 84 18.57 -20.03 -7.54
C GLY A 84 17.19 -19.78 -8.17
N ARG A 85 16.10 -19.89 -7.40
CA ARG A 85 14.74 -19.69 -7.93
C ARG A 85 14.35 -18.23 -7.85
N TRP A 86 13.76 -17.72 -8.92
CA TRP A 86 13.28 -16.35 -8.97
C TRP A 86 12.03 -16.16 -8.11
N ARG A 87 12.00 -15.06 -7.38
CA ARG A 87 10.84 -14.59 -6.63
C ARG A 87 10.71 -13.07 -6.74
N ILE A 88 9.52 -12.56 -6.47
CA ILE A 88 9.32 -11.12 -6.27
C ILE A 88 9.72 -10.81 -4.82
N ALA A 89 10.76 -10.00 -4.64
CA ALA A 89 11.22 -9.57 -3.33
C ALA A 89 10.44 -8.33 -2.86
N GLU A 90 10.27 -7.36 -3.75
CA GLU A 90 9.70 -6.06 -3.41
C GLU A 90 8.79 -5.55 -4.53
N ILE A 91 7.78 -4.77 -4.15
CA ILE A 91 6.90 -4.02 -5.06
C ILE A 91 7.02 -2.53 -4.77
N ARG A 92 7.10 -1.72 -5.82
CA ARG A 92 7.11 -0.26 -5.67
C ARG A 92 5.71 0.22 -5.32
N THR A 93 5.57 0.95 -4.22
CA THR A 93 4.27 1.46 -3.75
C THR A 93 4.17 2.97 -3.86
N ALA A 94 5.28 3.70 -4.01
CA ALA A 94 5.32 5.13 -4.36
C ALA A 94 6.58 5.45 -5.16
N GLN A 95 6.84 6.74 -5.44
CA GLN A 95 8.03 7.14 -6.20
C GLN A 95 9.30 6.55 -5.58
N ASP A 96 9.55 6.66 -4.28
CA ASP A 96 10.78 6.13 -3.67
C ASP A 96 10.52 5.09 -2.59
N ARG A 97 9.32 4.47 -2.62
CA ARG A 97 8.86 3.50 -1.62
C ARG A 97 8.76 2.11 -2.21
N TRP A 98 9.43 1.16 -1.56
CA TRP A 98 9.39 -0.26 -1.87
C TRP A 98 8.80 -1.02 -0.68
N GLU A 99 7.95 -1.99 -0.98
CA GLU A 99 7.28 -2.83 0.00
C GLU A 99 7.76 -4.26 -0.16
N SER A 100 8.19 -4.89 0.93
CA SER A 100 8.57 -6.31 0.92
C SER A 100 7.34 -7.20 0.70
N ILE A 101 7.45 -8.13 -0.25
CA ILE A 101 6.40 -9.11 -0.50
C ILE A 101 6.26 -10.09 0.68
N ASP A 102 7.35 -10.39 1.40
CA ASP A 102 7.31 -11.32 2.53
C ASP A 102 6.43 -10.78 3.67
N LEU A 103 6.42 -9.45 3.87
CA LEU A 103 5.49 -8.79 4.81
C LEU A 103 4.03 -8.97 4.38
N ALA A 104 3.74 -8.71 3.10
CA ALA A 104 2.39 -8.81 2.55
C ALA A 104 1.87 -10.26 2.52
N VAL A 105 2.70 -11.22 2.14
CA VAL A 105 2.37 -12.66 2.11
C VAL A 105 2.06 -13.17 3.50
N GLY A 106 2.90 -12.81 4.46
CA GLY A 106 2.65 -13.19 5.84
C GLY A 106 1.38 -12.53 6.41
N ALA A 107 1.06 -11.29 6.02
CA ALA A 107 -0.20 -10.65 6.40
C ALA A 107 -1.41 -11.36 5.79
N ALA A 108 -1.32 -11.75 4.52
CA ALA A 108 -2.37 -12.49 3.81
C ALA A 108 -2.55 -13.93 4.29
N ARG A 109 -1.60 -14.46 5.08
CA ARG A 109 -1.45 -15.91 5.35
C ARG A 109 -1.47 -16.75 4.06
N ALA A 110 -1.08 -16.13 2.95
CA ALA A 110 -1.07 -16.75 1.64
C ALA A 110 0.23 -17.54 1.46
N SER A 111 0.19 -18.59 0.66
CA SER A 111 1.40 -19.15 0.07
C SER A 111 1.63 -18.49 -1.28
N LEU A 112 2.87 -18.12 -1.58
CA LEU A 112 3.23 -17.76 -2.94
C LEU A 112 3.32 -19.05 -3.76
N ALA A 113 2.54 -19.17 -4.82
CA ALA A 113 2.67 -20.25 -5.79
C ALA A 113 3.94 -20.04 -6.66
N THR A 114 5.12 -20.18 -6.05
CA THR A 114 6.40 -19.99 -6.74
C THR A 114 6.88 -21.24 -7.46
N GLY A 115 6.35 -22.42 -7.11
CA GLY A 115 6.81 -23.71 -7.64
C GLY A 115 6.61 -23.84 -9.15
N GLU A 116 5.39 -23.56 -9.62
CA GLU A 116 5.05 -23.72 -11.05
C GLU A 116 5.72 -22.65 -11.92
N CYS A 117 5.85 -21.43 -11.42
CA CYS A 117 6.49 -20.33 -12.16
C CYS A 117 8.01 -20.47 -12.31
N ASN A 118 8.65 -21.28 -11.47
CA ASN A 118 10.10 -21.53 -11.52
C ASN A 118 10.47 -22.78 -12.33
N ALA A 119 9.54 -23.34 -13.11
CA ALA A 119 9.88 -24.37 -14.08
C ALA A 119 11.06 -23.90 -14.97
N PRO A 120 12.04 -24.79 -15.26
CA PRO A 120 13.14 -24.46 -16.15
C PRO A 120 12.56 -23.97 -17.48
N ASP A 121 13.11 -22.86 -17.99
CA ASP A 121 12.82 -22.51 -19.37
C ASP A 121 13.41 -23.60 -20.28
N PRO A 122 12.82 -23.86 -21.47
CA PRO A 122 13.41 -24.77 -22.44
C PRO A 122 14.88 -24.42 -22.65
N PRO A 123 15.78 -25.42 -22.82
CA PRO A 123 17.21 -25.19 -22.78
C PRO A 123 17.62 -24.18 -23.85
N PHE A 124 17.94 -22.95 -23.42
CA PHE A 124 18.75 -22.03 -24.19
C PHE A 124 20.21 -22.51 -24.06
N LYS A 125 20.92 -22.63 -25.17
CA LYS A 125 22.36 -22.94 -25.16
C LYS A 125 23.11 -21.76 -24.53
N GLY A 126 23.36 -21.81 -23.22
CA GLY A 126 24.06 -20.76 -22.48
C GLY A 126 23.86 -20.89 -20.97
N SER A 127 24.75 -20.27 -20.19
CA SER A 127 24.74 -20.21 -18.72
C SER A 127 23.36 -19.92 -18.12
N ALA A 128 23.14 -20.33 -16.85
CA ALA A 128 21.95 -19.98 -16.07
C ALA A 128 21.59 -18.50 -16.29
N ALA A 129 20.34 -18.26 -16.74
CA ALA A 129 19.90 -16.92 -17.12
C ALA A 129 20.06 -15.96 -15.93
N ILE A 130 20.86 -14.92 -16.14
CA ILE A 130 21.15 -13.85 -15.15
C ILE A 130 19.88 -13.03 -14.89
N ASP A 131 18.92 -13.09 -15.80
CA ASP A 131 17.62 -12.42 -15.80
C ASP A 131 16.44 -13.41 -15.71
N PRO A 132 15.30 -13.01 -15.11
CA PRO A 132 14.07 -13.78 -15.24
C PRO A 132 13.50 -13.61 -16.66
N SER A 133 13.18 -14.71 -17.35
CA SER A 133 12.51 -14.62 -18.65
C SER A 133 11.17 -13.87 -18.55
N VAL A 134 10.73 -13.22 -19.63
CA VAL A 134 9.43 -12.52 -19.68
C VAL A 134 8.27 -13.44 -19.28
N LYS A 135 8.32 -14.72 -19.66
CA LYS A 135 7.34 -15.73 -19.28
C LYS A 135 7.35 -15.96 -17.77
N ARG A 136 8.53 -16.12 -17.17
CA ARG A 136 8.71 -16.30 -15.73
C ARG A 136 8.26 -15.07 -14.94
N ALA A 137 8.69 -13.88 -15.37
CA ALA A 137 8.27 -12.62 -14.75
C ALA A 137 6.74 -12.46 -14.78
N ARG A 138 6.10 -12.75 -15.92
CA ARG A 138 4.63 -12.74 -16.06
C ARG A 138 3.95 -13.70 -15.08
N CYS A 139 4.45 -14.93 -15.00
CA CYS A 139 3.89 -15.95 -14.10
C CYS A 139 4.00 -15.50 -12.64
N LEU A 140 5.19 -15.06 -12.21
CA LEU A 140 5.42 -14.63 -10.83
C LEU A 140 4.57 -13.41 -10.45
N VAL A 141 4.38 -12.45 -11.36
CA VAL A 141 3.47 -11.31 -11.13
C VAL A 141 2.02 -11.76 -11.07
N GLY A 142 1.60 -12.71 -11.92
CA GLY A 142 0.24 -13.27 -11.90
C GLY A 142 -0.07 -14.05 -10.63
N ALA A 143 0.93 -14.67 -10.02
CA ALA A 143 0.83 -15.42 -8.77
C ALA A 143 1.03 -14.55 -7.50
N LEU A 144 1.13 -13.23 -7.64
CA LEU A 144 1.45 -12.34 -6.54
C LEU A 144 0.33 -12.34 -5.48
N THR A 145 0.71 -12.49 -4.21
CA THR A 145 -0.20 -12.38 -3.04
C THR A 145 -1.35 -13.39 -2.96
N GLY A 146 -1.31 -14.50 -3.73
CA GLY A 146 -2.38 -15.50 -3.73
C GLY A 146 -3.68 -15.01 -4.39
N ILE A 147 -3.68 -13.80 -4.95
CA ILE A 147 -4.71 -13.32 -5.86
C ILE A 147 -4.26 -13.78 -7.23
N ASP A 148 -4.81 -14.90 -7.70
CA ASP A 148 -4.55 -15.39 -9.04
C ASP A 148 -4.96 -14.30 -10.04
N VAL A 149 -4.02 -13.73 -10.77
CA VAL A 149 -4.31 -12.82 -11.88
C VAL A 149 -4.00 -13.59 -13.16
N PRO A 150 -4.97 -13.75 -14.07
CA PRO A 150 -4.76 -14.57 -15.25
C PRO A 150 -3.61 -13.98 -16.07
N SER A 151 -2.77 -14.85 -16.63
CA SER A 151 -1.50 -14.42 -17.22
C SER A 151 -1.67 -13.40 -18.37
N ASP A 152 -2.80 -13.41 -19.07
CA ASP A 152 -3.14 -12.46 -20.15
C ASP A 152 -3.50 -11.07 -19.63
N ALA A 153 -3.88 -10.94 -18.35
CA ALA A 153 -4.03 -9.68 -17.65
C ALA A 153 -2.69 -9.06 -17.22
N VAL A 154 -1.58 -9.80 -17.34
CA VAL A 154 -0.23 -9.33 -17.00
C VAL A 154 0.62 -9.13 -18.26
N ARG A 155 0.92 -7.87 -18.55
CA ARG A 155 1.81 -7.48 -19.65
C ARG A 155 3.12 -6.91 -19.11
N ILE A 156 4.18 -7.70 -19.23
CA ILE A 156 5.55 -7.24 -18.96
C ILE A 156 5.92 -6.18 -20.00
N GLN A 157 6.33 -5.02 -19.52
CA GLN A 157 6.84 -3.92 -20.33
C GLN A 157 8.35 -4.04 -20.51
N GLU A 158 9.06 -4.36 -19.43
CA GLU A 158 10.53 -4.30 -19.37
C GLU A 158 11.04 -5.26 -18.28
N VAL A 159 12.22 -5.83 -18.51
CA VAL A 159 12.98 -6.65 -17.56
C VAL A 159 14.42 -6.18 -17.62
N ASP A 160 14.87 -5.53 -16.54
CA ASP A 160 16.20 -4.97 -16.42
C ASP A 160 17.00 -5.79 -15.41
N PRO A 161 17.96 -6.63 -15.86
CA PRO A 161 18.86 -7.31 -14.93
C PRO A 161 19.72 -6.28 -14.19
N MET A 162 19.86 -6.46 -12.89
CA MET A 162 20.75 -5.67 -12.03
C MET A 162 21.87 -6.58 -11.51
N PRO A 163 22.90 -6.86 -12.33
CA PRO A 163 24.08 -7.54 -11.87
C PRO A 163 24.87 -6.58 -10.98
N LEU A 164 24.66 -6.67 -9.66
CA LEU A 164 25.55 -6.02 -8.71
C LEU A 164 26.80 -6.92 -8.57
N PRO A 165 28.01 -6.44 -8.95
CA PRO A 165 29.21 -7.26 -9.01
C PRO A 165 29.67 -7.88 -7.68
N LEU A 166 28.99 -7.55 -6.56
CA LEU A 166 29.24 -8.05 -5.22
C LEU A 166 27.96 -8.56 -4.52
N ALA A 167 26.80 -8.56 -5.20
CA ALA A 167 25.60 -9.14 -4.61
C ALA A 167 25.70 -10.66 -4.65
N SER A 168 25.35 -11.30 -3.54
CA SER A 168 25.32 -12.76 -3.41
C SER A 168 24.22 -13.42 -4.25
N ARG A 169 23.28 -12.65 -4.79
CA ARG A 169 22.08 -13.13 -5.50
C ARG A 169 21.85 -12.31 -6.76
N ALA A 170 21.48 -12.98 -7.84
CA ALA A 170 21.00 -12.31 -9.06
C ALA A 170 19.72 -11.54 -8.76
N SER A 171 19.59 -10.34 -9.33
CA SER A 171 18.43 -9.48 -9.15
C SER A 171 18.03 -8.81 -10.46
N ALA A 172 16.76 -8.44 -10.57
CA ALA A 172 16.23 -7.74 -11.74
C ALA A 172 15.09 -6.80 -11.33
N VAL A 173 14.91 -5.72 -12.09
CA VAL A 173 13.73 -4.86 -12.01
C VAL A 173 12.80 -5.22 -13.16
N VAL A 174 11.52 -5.41 -12.86
CA VAL A 174 10.51 -5.73 -13.85
C VAL A 174 9.44 -4.65 -13.81
N VAL A 175 9.13 -4.08 -14.96
CA VAL A 175 7.99 -3.17 -15.14
C VAL A 175 6.86 -3.93 -15.80
N ALA A 176 5.67 -3.92 -15.20
CA ALA A 176 4.51 -4.63 -15.73
C ALA A 176 3.24 -3.78 -15.67
N TRP A 177 2.36 -4.01 -16.64
CA TRP A 177 0.97 -3.57 -16.62
C TRP A 177 0.10 -4.74 -16.17
N ILE A 178 -0.74 -4.52 -15.16
CA ILE A 178 -1.65 -5.50 -14.59
C ILE A 178 -3.07 -4.98 -14.79
N ARG A 179 -3.91 -5.74 -15.48
CA ARG A 179 -5.34 -5.42 -15.57
C ARG A 179 -6.03 -5.90 -14.30
N VAL A 180 -6.68 -4.97 -13.62
CA VAL A 180 -7.47 -5.23 -12.42
C VAL A 180 -8.91 -4.81 -12.65
N THR A 181 -9.83 -5.51 -12.00
CA THR A 181 -11.22 -5.08 -11.86
C THR A 181 -11.50 -4.87 -10.38
N ALA A 182 -12.13 -3.76 -10.04
CA ALA A 182 -12.25 -3.29 -8.67
C ALA A 182 -13.67 -2.80 -8.39
N HIS A 183 -14.17 -3.08 -7.19
CA HIS A 183 -15.35 -2.43 -6.64
C HIS A 183 -14.93 -1.17 -5.91
N LEU A 184 -15.57 -0.07 -6.27
CA LEU A 184 -15.41 1.22 -5.62
C LEU A 184 -16.67 1.56 -4.84
N VAL A 185 -16.49 2.06 -3.63
CA VAL A 185 -17.55 2.56 -2.75
C VAL A 185 -17.26 4.01 -2.38
N ASN A 186 -18.30 4.81 -2.18
CA ASN A 186 -18.19 6.20 -1.74
C ASN A 186 -18.78 6.35 -0.35
N GLU A 187 -17.92 6.47 0.66
CA GLU A 187 -18.31 6.59 2.07
C GLU A 187 -18.24 8.05 2.56
N GLY A 188 -18.58 9.02 1.68
CA GLY A 188 -18.59 10.45 2.00
C GLY A 188 -17.22 11.14 2.01
N LYS A 189 -16.13 10.39 2.24
CA LYS A 189 -14.73 10.89 2.11
C LYS A 189 -14.17 10.75 0.69
N GLY A 190 -15.01 10.36 -0.26
CA GLY A 190 -14.64 10.07 -1.65
C GLY A 190 -14.62 8.58 -1.96
N TRP A 191 -14.37 8.27 -3.23
CA TRP A 191 -14.32 6.91 -3.72
C TRP A 191 -13.09 6.16 -3.22
N GLN A 192 -13.29 4.95 -2.73
CA GLN A 192 -12.25 4.04 -2.27
C GLN A 192 -12.47 2.65 -2.86
N VAL A 193 -11.38 1.91 -3.05
CA VAL A 193 -11.47 0.53 -3.52
C VAL A 193 -11.79 -0.37 -2.33
N SER A 194 -12.93 -1.07 -2.39
CA SER A 194 -13.34 -2.02 -1.34
C SER A 194 -12.89 -3.44 -1.66
N GLU A 195 -13.03 -3.84 -2.93
CA GLU A 195 -12.78 -5.23 -3.36
C GLU A 195 -12.04 -5.26 -4.70
N LEU A 196 -11.25 -6.31 -4.91
CA LEU A 196 -10.61 -6.63 -6.17
C LEU A 196 -11.15 -7.95 -6.71
N ARG A 197 -11.34 -8.02 -8.02
CA ARG A 197 -11.68 -9.25 -8.70
C ARG A 197 -10.43 -10.10 -8.89
N THR A 198 -10.52 -11.35 -8.45
CA THR A 198 -9.49 -12.37 -8.62
C THR A 198 -9.69 -13.13 -9.94
N GLY A 199 -8.73 -13.96 -10.33
CA GLY A 199 -8.69 -14.71 -11.59
C GLY A 199 -9.76 -15.80 -11.68
N ASN A 200 -10.12 -16.39 -10.53
CA ASN A 200 -11.28 -17.26 -10.40
C ASN A 200 -12.62 -16.50 -10.38
N ARG A 201 -12.60 -15.18 -10.65
CA ARG A 201 -13.75 -14.26 -10.73
C ARG A 201 -14.42 -13.94 -9.39
N ASP A 202 -13.84 -14.36 -8.28
CA ASP A 202 -14.31 -13.99 -6.94
C ASP A 202 -13.93 -12.55 -6.59
N TRP A 203 -14.58 -12.02 -5.56
CA TRP A 203 -14.30 -10.70 -5.00
C TRP A 203 -13.50 -10.82 -3.71
N PHE A 204 -12.30 -10.24 -3.72
CA PHE A 204 -11.40 -10.20 -2.57
C PHE A 204 -11.50 -8.86 -1.85
N LYS A 205 -11.88 -8.90 -0.57
CA LYS A 205 -11.97 -7.70 0.28
C LYS A 205 -10.58 -7.24 0.70
N LEU A 206 -10.25 -5.98 0.42
CA LEU A 206 -8.91 -5.44 0.71
C LEU A 206 -8.72 -5.06 2.18
N GLN A 207 -9.77 -4.62 2.88
CA GLN A 207 -9.62 -4.06 4.22
C GLN A 207 -8.98 -5.02 5.24
N PRO A 208 -9.39 -6.31 5.32
CA PRO A 208 -8.73 -7.25 6.22
C PRO A 208 -7.23 -7.44 5.92
N LEU A 209 -6.86 -7.45 4.65
CA LEU A 209 -5.46 -7.55 4.23
C LEU A 209 -4.65 -6.31 4.64
N ILE A 210 -5.19 -5.11 4.39
CA ILE A 210 -4.54 -3.85 4.76
C ILE A 210 -4.38 -3.77 6.28
N ALA A 211 -5.40 -4.14 7.05
CA ALA A 211 -5.33 -4.18 8.51
C ALA A 211 -4.25 -5.14 9.01
N ALA A 212 -4.20 -6.37 8.47
CA ALA A 212 -3.17 -7.35 8.82
C ALA A 212 -1.76 -6.89 8.44
N LEU A 213 -1.61 -6.19 7.30
CA LEU A 213 -0.33 -5.61 6.90
C LEU A 213 0.10 -4.50 7.87
N ASN A 214 -0.81 -3.59 8.23
CA ASN A 214 -0.55 -2.52 9.19
C ASN A 214 -0.21 -3.06 10.58
N GLU A 215 -0.84 -4.15 11.03
CA GLU A 215 -0.49 -4.81 12.29
C GLU A 215 0.96 -5.32 12.28
N ARG A 216 1.38 -5.98 11.19
CA ARG A 216 2.77 -6.45 11.02
C ARG A 216 3.76 -5.29 10.96
N LYS A 217 3.42 -4.23 10.24
CA LYS A 217 4.23 -3.00 10.19
C LYS A 217 4.36 -2.37 11.56
N ALA A 218 3.29 -2.28 12.33
CA ALA A 218 3.35 -1.78 13.70
C ALA A 218 4.22 -2.65 14.61
N ALA A 219 4.16 -3.98 14.46
CA ALA A 219 5.05 -4.89 15.18
C ALA A 219 6.53 -4.68 14.78
N GLN A 220 6.82 -4.52 13.49
CA GLN A 220 8.18 -4.21 13.02
C GLN A 220 8.68 -2.87 13.57
N ALA A 221 7.83 -1.84 13.57
CA ALA A 221 8.19 -0.53 14.09
C ALA A 221 8.53 -0.56 15.59
N ARG A 222 7.76 -1.32 16.39
CA ARG A 222 8.09 -1.56 17.80
C ARG A 222 9.43 -2.28 17.96
N SER A 223 9.66 -3.33 17.19
CA SER A 223 10.93 -4.08 17.22
C SER A 223 12.14 -3.21 16.85
N ASP A 224 11.99 -2.34 15.85
CA ASP A 224 13.03 -1.38 15.45
C ASP A 224 13.33 -0.38 16.58
N MET A 225 12.29 0.19 17.21
CA MET A 225 12.45 1.10 18.34
C MET A 225 13.02 0.43 19.59
N GLU A 226 12.66 -0.81 19.89
CA GLU A 226 13.28 -1.61 20.95
C GLU A 226 14.77 -1.84 20.67
N THR A 227 15.13 -2.09 19.42
CA THR A 227 16.55 -2.25 19.01
C THR A 227 17.32 -0.94 19.23
N MET A 228 16.74 0.20 18.86
CA MET A 228 17.32 1.53 19.12
C MET A 228 17.41 1.83 20.62
N SER A 229 16.38 1.51 21.39
CA SER A 229 16.36 1.63 22.86
C SER A 229 17.49 0.83 23.50
N GLN A 230 17.70 -0.42 23.11
CA GLN A 230 18.78 -1.25 23.63
C GLN A 230 20.17 -0.69 23.28
N ALA A 231 20.30 -0.10 22.09
CA ALA A 231 21.52 0.59 21.69
C ALA A 231 21.76 1.86 22.52
N LEU A 232 20.71 2.64 22.81
CA LEU A 232 20.75 3.79 23.71
C LEU A 232 21.15 3.41 25.14
N GLU A 233 20.65 2.28 25.66
CA GLU A 233 21.07 1.79 26.98
C GLU A 233 22.55 1.41 27.00
N ARG A 234 23.06 0.75 25.96
CA ARG A 234 24.49 0.47 25.84
C ARG A 234 25.31 1.76 25.78
N TYR A 235 24.87 2.73 24.98
CA TYR A 235 25.50 4.05 24.89
C TYR A 235 25.55 4.73 26.26
N ARG A 236 24.43 4.77 26.99
CA ARG A 236 24.35 5.37 28.32
C ARG A 236 25.25 4.67 29.34
N ARG A 237 25.32 3.34 29.34
CA ARG A 237 26.21 2.61 30.26
C ARG A 237 27.68 2.99 30.08
N GLU A 238 28.10 3.31 28.86
CA GLU A 238 29.48 3.70 28.57
C GLU A 238 29.73 5.21 28.72
N ARG A 239 28.75 6.07 28.41
CA ARG A 239 28.91 7.53 28.39
C ARG A 239 28.35 8.23 29.63
N GLY A 240 27.48 7.58 30.38
CA GLY A 240 26.78 8.11 31.55
C GLY A 240 25.50 8.89 31.25
N PHE A 241 25.16 9.13 29.99
CA PHE A 241 23.97 9.89 29.55
C PHE A 241 23.44 9.37 28.20
N TYR A 242 22.19 9.65 27.86
CA TYR A 242 21.65 9.41 26.50
C TYR A 242 22.03 10.54 25.53
N VAL A 243 21.92 10.28 24.23
CA VAL A 243 22.21 11.29 23.20
C VAL A 243 21.26 12.48 23.36
N VAL A 244 21.77 13.67 23.67
CA VAL A 244 20.92 14.86 23.84
C VAL A 244 20.69 15.49 22.47
N SER A 245 19.51 15.25 21.89
CA SER A 245 19.13 15.76 20.57
C SER A 245 17.65 15.52 20.30
N ASP A 246 17.05 16.33 19.44
CA ASP A 246 15.73 16.15 18.83
C ASP A 246 15.83 15.53 17.42
N SER A 247 17.03 15.13 16.99
CA SER A 247 17.32 14.66 15.64
C SER A 247 17.65 13.18 15.60
N GLN A 248 16.81 12.42 14.88
CA GLN A 248 17.05 11.01 14.60
C GLN A 248 18.35 10.77 13.82
N ALA A 249 18.76 11.70 12.95
CA ALA A 249 20.01 11.56 12.21
C ALA A 249 21.21 11.57 13.18
N VAL A 250 21.22 12.51 14.13
CA VAL A 250 22.25 12.64 15.16
C VAL A 250 22.28 11.40 16.05
N LEU A 251 21.11 10.89 16.45
CA LEU A 251 21.01 9.63 17.19
C LEU A 251 21.73 8.50 16.46
N ILE A 252 21.41 8.28 15.19
CA ILE A 252 21.97 7.15 14.42
C ILE A 252 23.47 7.29 14.22
N ASP A 253 23.98 8.51 14.04
CA ASP A 253 25.42 8.75 13.89
C ASP A 253 26.20 8.48 15.19
N HIS A 254 25.56 8.67 16.36
CA HIS A 254 26.14 8.29 17.65
C HIS A 254 26.06 6.78 17.95
N LEU A 255 25.02 6.10 17.47
CA LEU A 255 24.79 4.68 17.73
C LEU A 255 25.53 3.77 16.75
N ASN A 256 25.64 4.15 15.48
CA ASN A 256 26.26 3.33 14.44
C ASN A 256 27.79 3.58 14.33
N PRO A 257 28.61 2.56 14.08
CA PRO A 257 28.29 1.12 14.03
C PRO A 257 28.38 0.43 15.39
N ARG A 258 28.91 1.13 16.41
CA ARG A 258 29.35 0.52 17.67
C ARG A 258 28.21 -0.09 18.50
N TYR A 259 27.07 0.58 18.59
CA TYR A 259 25.93 0.19 19.42
C TYR A 259 24.76 -0.34 18.60
N LEU A 260 24.71 0.00 17.31
CA LEU A 260 23.66 -0.38 16.38
C LEU A 260 24.26 -0.89 15.06
N ALA A 261 24.06 -2.18 14.77
CA ALA A 261 24.65 -2.85 13.60
C ALA A 261 23.95 -2.50 12.27
N LYS A 262 22.68 -2.08 12.32
CA LYS A 262 21.86 -1.74 11.15
C LYS A 262 21.42 -0.28 11.24
N ILE A 263 21.47 0.44 10.13
CA ILE A 263 20.91 1.80 10.05
C ILE A 263 19.37 1.70 10.06
N ILE A 264 18.73 2.26 11.10
CA ILE A 264 17.27 2.34 11.26
C ILE A 264 16.89 3.83 11.28
N ARG A 265 16.45 4.37 10.13
CA ARG A 265 16.11 5.80 10.00
C ARG A 265 14.64 6.04 9.69
N VAL A 266 14.02 5.11 8.99
CA VAL A 266 12.63 5.19 8.55
C VAL A 266 11.84 4.02 9.11
N ASP A 267 10.57 4.27 9.41
CA ASP A 267 9.62 3.28 9.85
C ASP A 267 9.07 2.45 8.65
N PRO A 268 8.25 1.42 8.91
CA PRO A 268 7.69 0.57 7.85
C PRO A 268 6.69 1.26 6.92
N TRP A 269 6.27 2.49 7.21
CA TRP A 269 5.47 3.34 6.30
C TRP A 269 6.34 4.37 5.57
N SER A 270 7.66 4.30 5.75
CA SER A 270 8.67 5.18 5.16
C SER A 270 8.66 6.61 5.72
N HIS A 271 8.11 6.80 6.92
CA HIS A 271 8.25 8.05 7.65
C HIS A 271 9.54 8.00 8.49
N PRO A 272 10.30 9.10 8.62
CA PRO A 272 11.42 9.15 9.54
C PRO A 272 10.97 8.88 10.98
N TYR A 273 11.69 8.00 11.69
CA TYR A 273 11.51 7.93 13.15
C TYR A 273 11.87 9.29 13.77
N LYS A 274 11.22 9.59 14.89
CA LYS A 274 11.49 10.79 15.69
C LYS A 274 12.17 10.40 16.98
N TYR A 275 13.06 11.27 17.42
CA TYR A 275 13.82 11.11 18.65
C TYR A 275 13.79 12.41 19.43
N ASP A 276 13.50 12.31 20.72
CA ASP A 276 13.68 13.40 21.67
C ASP A 276 14.48 12.86 22.85
N GLY A 277 15.75 13.24 22.93
CA GLY A 277 16.71 12.74 23.91
C GLY A 277 17.15 13.83 24.87
N GLN A 278 17.08 13.51 26.15
CA GLN A 278 17.68 14.29 27.24
C GLN A 278 18.83 13.51 27.87
N ARG A 279 19.45 14.03 28.93
CA ARG A 279 20.59 13.35 29.57
C ARG A 279 20.20 12.00 30.19
N ASP A 280 19.00 11.90 30.73
CA ASP A 280 18.53 10.82 31.60
C ASP A 280 17.24 10.15 31.12
N SER A 281 16.65 10.66 30.04
CA SER A 281 15.44 10.13 29.40
C SER A 281 15.51 10.27 27.89
N PHE A 282 14.67 9.52 27.19
CA PHE A 282 14.47 9.67 25.75
C PHE A 282 13.08 9.23 25.34
N THR A 283 12.65 9.66 24.15
CA THR A 283 11.45 9.18 23.47
C THR A 283 11.78 8.87 22.01
N LEU A 284 11.32 7.71 21.56
CA LEU A 284 11.28 7.29 20.15
C LEU A 284 9.82 7.28 19.69
N HIS A 285 9.58 7.75 18.48
CA HIS A 285 8.23 7.86 17.93
C HIS A 285 8.17 7.53 16.43
N SER A 286 7.09 6.87 16.03
CA SER A 286 6.69 6.65 14.63
C SER A 286 5.27 7.18 14.44
N SER A 287 5.09 7.96 13.37
CA SER A 287 3.81 8.56 12.95
C SER A 287 2.84 7.56 12.29
N GLY A 288 3.17 6.26 12.30
CA GLY A 288 2.26 5.21 11.86
C GLY A 288 1.82 5.27 10.39
N PRO A 289 0.73 4.57 10.05
CA PRO A 289 0.14 4.51 8.71
C PRO A 289 -0.28 5.84 8.10
N ASP A 290 -0.83 6.77 8.88
CA ASP A 290 -1.38 8.02 8.33
C ASP A 290 -0.32 9.14 8.15
N GLY A 291 0.87 8.94 8.74
CA GLY A 291 2.02 9.83 8.64
C GLY A 291 1.82 11.16 9.36
N LYS A 292 0.81 11.26 10.24
CA LYS A 292 0.55 12.43 11.06
C LYS A 292 0.97 12.15 12.47
N ASP A 293 1.32 13.21 13.17
CA ASP A 293 1.66 13.09 14.58
C ASP A 293 0.44 13.30 15.45
N LEU A 294 0.50 12.73 16.65
CA LEU A 294 -0.49 12.86 17.71
C LEU A 294 -1.84 12.26 17.30
N THR A 295 -1.79 11.19 16.51
CA THR A 295 -2.95 10.39 16.12
C THR A 295 -2.95 9.05 16.85
N GLY A 296 -4.09 8.34 16.80
CA GLY A 296 -4.27 7.11 17.55
C GLY A 296 -3.47 5.90 17.02
N ASP A 297 -2.85 6.03 15.85
CA ASP A 297 -2.00 5.03 15.21
C ASP A 297 -0.50 5.24 15.45
N ASP A 298 -0.14 6.31 16.16
CA ASP A 298 1.23 6.58 16.60
C ASP A 298 1.78 5.48 17.50
N ILE A 299 3.07 5.21 17.36
CA ILE A 299 3.78 4.27 18.20
C ILE A 299 4.90 5.00 18.91
N GLN A 300 4.86 5.00 20.24
CA GLN A 300 5.85 5.67 21.09
C GLN A 300 6.53 4.67 22.02
N LEU A 301 7.84 4.84 22.20
CA LEU A 301 8.63 4.13 23.19
C LEU A 301 9.48 5.15 23.94
N SER A 302 9.33 5.20 25.26
CA SER A 302 10.10 6.10 26.11
C SER A 302 11.04 5.34 27.04
N GLY A 303 12.24 5.87 27.20
CA GLY A 303 13.21 5.43 28.20
C GLY A 303 12.81 5.85 29.62
N PRO A 304 13.62 5.46 30.63
CA PRO A 304 13.37 5.84 32.01
C PRO A 304 13.27 7.36 32.15
N ASN A 305 12.32 7.80 32.97
CA ASN A 305 12.16 9.18 33.37
C ASN A 305 12.63 9.26 34.82
N VAL A 306 13.92 9.53 35.04
CA VAL A 306 14.46 9.63 36.39
C VAL A 306 14.02 10.98 36.95
N ARG A 307 12.92 10.98 37.71
CA ARG A 307 12.54 12.14 38.53
C ARG A 307 13.44 12.27 39.74
#